data_AF-A0A137SK90-F1
#
_entry.id   AF-A0A137SK90-F1
#
_cell.length_a   1.000
_cell.length_b   1.000
_cell.length_c   1.000
_cell.angle_alpha   90.00
_cell.angle_beta   90.00
_cell.angle_gamma   90.00
#
_symmetry.space_group_name_H-M   'P 1'
#
loop_
_entity.id
_entity.type
_entity.pdbx_description
1 polymer ?
#
loop_
_entity_poly.entity_id
_entity_poly.type
_entity_poly.pdbx_seq_one_letter_code
_entity_poly.pdbx_strand_id
1 'polypeptide(L)'
;MSDIMGAGLNTSKVRDDEGEDLSKHSRFLRKIAWLVEIIVVFIGLCISISLMTSDNDLSSAFTLAAPFVMISLVELTKIPFVIGLWHSRKSFPMYLLIISFLCLITFETLLNGFERAFSSINSQINISEIEISKIENQIKINEENIEIALQDYNIKTQKIDYDTTTVKANYTSQYASEVRRNKRLSKNIPQLSRALAAKREELIQLKVDKSELLQELSQKKEQRFKSSMERTQGNADLVQSERNRLLAQLDKLNADKIVALDDSNFFTSATVKKDYDEKIRHVETQLNKINNNTMIVKDNSPDLESVQFLDDYYADLLGLKDDMIQQKNEDVKQLRRSYRNAVSASNSNLAVKQRKLVKDKTIALRNLEIKRDQADVQFLNEKDYIKEIKQMNMKLRYDIRVIEIEANTMALSNQVYRMASYIDNVDHYKEVKTETLTLVGLVWFGSLALIGSITGIALTLSGLHLNSLARKRDKKTKVYFNNEA
;
A
#
# COMPACT_ATOMS: atom_id res chain seq x y z
N MET A 1 118.61 35.86 16.98
CA MET A 1 117.85 36.17 18.22
C MET A 1 116.82 37.23 17.84
N SER A 2 115.53 36.83 17.91
CA SER A 2 114.27 37.58 17.67
C SER A 2 114.21 38.51 16.45
N ASP A 3 113.56 38.16 15.34
CA ASP A 3 112.09 38.12 15.15
C ASP A 3 111.33 39.32 15.75
N ILE A 4 110.40 39.86 14.95
CA ILE A 4 109.48 41.00 15.16
C ILE A 4 109.97 42.32 14.56
N MET A 5 109.70 42.55 13.27
CA MET A 5 109.35 43.87 12.69
C MET A 5 109.00 43.69 11.21
N GLY A 6 107.75 43.34 10.92
CA GLY A 6 107.31 43.10 9.54
C GLY A 6 105.81 42.89 9.39
N ALA A 7 104.98 43.62 10.15
CA ALA A 7 103.52 43.45 10.15
C ALA A 7 102.75 44.79 10.13
N GLY A 8 103.31 45.86 9.54
CA GLY A 8 102.71 47.21 9.61
C GLY A 8 101.94 47.71 8.38
N LEU A 9 102.17 47.17 7.18
CA LEU A 9 101.79 47.87 5.95
C LEU A 9 100.52 47.37 5.22
N ASN A 10 100.02 46.17 5.51
CA ASN A 10 98.80 45.62 4.87
C ASN A 10 97.53 45.75 5.72
N THR A 11 97.64 46.13 6.99
CA THR A 11 96.49 46.22 7.89
C THR A 11 95.70 47.52 7.75
N SER A 12 96.27 48.57 7.16
CA SER A 12 95.59 49.85 6.94
C SER A 12 94.59 49.78 5.79
N LYS A 13 95.01 49.26 4.64
CA LYS A 13 94.18 49.19 3.42
C LYS A 13 92.95 48.28 3.57
N VAL A 14 93.08 47.17 4.31
CA VAL A 14 91.96 46.26 4.62
C VAL A 14 90.99 46.90 5.63
N ARG A 15 91.48 47.75 6.55
CA ARG A 15 90.66 48.42 7.56
C ARG A 15 89.87 49.61 7.02
N ASP A 16 90.39 50.32 6.02
CA ASP A 16 89.70 51.43 5.36
C ASP A 16 88.54 50.94 4.48
N ASP A 17 88.70 49.79 3.82
CA ASP A 17 87.67 49.12 2.99
C ASP A 17 86.45 48.69 3.84
N GLU A 18 86.71 48.11 5.01
CA GLU A 18 85.64 47.73 5.96
C GLU A 18 84.83 48.95 6.47
N GLY A 19 85.48 50.08 6.75
CA GLY A 19 84.80 51.30 7.22
C GLY A 19 83.88 51.90 6.15
N GLU A 20 84.35 51.92 4.90
CA GLU A 20 83.58 52.38 3.75
C GLU A 20 82.36 51.48 3.51
N ASP A 21 82.53 50.17 3.60
CA ASP A 21 81.45 49.19 3.44
C ASP A 21 80.37 49.34 4.52
N LEU A 22 80.74 49.51 5.79
CA LEU A 22 79.76 49.78 6.86
C LEU A 22 78.95 51.07 6.59
N SER A 23 79.58 52.10 6.03
CA SER A 23 78.91 53.36 5.67
C SER A 23 77.93 53.20 4.50
N LYS A 24 78.25 52.34 3.52
CA LYS A 24 77.38 51.99 2.38
C LYS A 24 76.15 51.23 2.86
N HIS A 25 76.33 50.21 3.69
CA HIS A 25 75.25 49.42 4.27
C HIS A 25 74.33 50.29 5.16
N SER A 26 74.88 51.22 5.93
CA SER A 26 74.10 52.18 6.74
C SER A 26 73.17 53.05 5.89
N ARG A 27 73.70 53.61 4.79
CA ARG A 27 72.91 54.43 3.86
C ARG A 27 71.83 53.61 3.16
N PHE A 28 72.13 52.35 2.82
CA PHE A 28 71.17 51.43 2.22
C PHE A 28 70.01 51.09 3.17
N LEU A 29 70.29 50.73 4.43
CA LEU A 29 69.26 50.44 5.44
C LEU A 29 68.30 51.63 5.65
N ARG A 30 68.83 52.86 5.68
CA ARG A 30 68.01 54.08 5.79
C ARG A 30 67.15 54.35 4.56
N LYS A 31 67.60 53.97 3.36
CA LYS A 31 66.77 54.06 2.14
C LYS A 31 65.63 53.05 2.16
N ILE A 32 65.91 51.81 2.59
CA ILE A 32 64.86 50.79 2.76
C ILE A 32 63.86 51.21 3.82
N ALA A 33 64.32 51.79 4.95
CA ALA A 33 63.41 52.30 5.98
C ALA A 33 62.39 53.30 5.39
N TRP A 34 62.85 54.29 4.63
CA TRP A 34 61.96 55.23 3.93
C TRP A 34 61.01 54.55 2.95
N LEU A 35 61.48 53.54 2.21
CA LEU A 35 60.63 52.78 1.29
C LEU A 35 59.51 52.03 2.03
N VAL A 36 59.82 51.40 3.17
CA VAL A 36 58.82 50.71 4.00
C VAL A 36 57.79 51.70 4.54
N GLU A 37 58.21 52.85 5.06
CA GLU A 37 57.29 53.88 5.57
C GLU A 37 56.38 54.42 4.45
N ILE A 38 56.90 54.63 3.24
CA ILE A 38 56.09 55.06 2.08
C ILE A 38 55.03 54.02 1.71
N ILE A 39 55.35 52.72 1.79
CA ILE A 39 54.36 51.66 1.55
C ILE A 39 53.25 51.70 2.60
N VAL A 40 53.58 51.90 3.87
CA VAL A 40 52.58 52.00 4.94
C VAL A 40 51.70 53.24 4.77
N VAL A 41 52.29 54.38 4.39
CA VAL A 41 51.54 55.60 4.04
C VAL A 41 50.59 55.33 2.87
N PHE A 42 51.04 54.60 1.85
CA PHE A 42 50.20 54.23 0.72
C PHE A 42 49.04 53.33 1.14
N ILE A 43 49.27 52.35 2.02
CA ILE A 43 48.21 51.49 2.59
C ILE A 43 47.18 52.34 3.35
N GLY A 44 47.63 53.29 4.19
CA GLY A 44 46.74 54.20 4.91
C GLY A 44 45.90 55.08 3.98
N LEU A 45 46.48 55.57 2.88
CA LEU A 45 45.75 56.29 1.83
C LEU A 45 44.76 55.39 1.07
N CYS A 46 45.10 54.13 0.80
CA CYS A 46 44.17 53.18 0.18
C CYS A 46 42.96 52.91 1.08
N ILE A 47 43.16 52.75 2.39
CA ILE A 47 42.06 52.59 3.37
C ILE A 47 41.16 53.83 3.34
N SER A 48 41.75 55.02 3.33
CA SER A 48 41.03 56.29 3.21
C SER A 48 40.18 56.37 1.93
N ILE A 49 40.73 55.97 0.79
CA ILE A 49 40.01 55.98 -0.51
C ILE A 49 38.86 54.97 -0.49
N SER A 50 39.09 53.77 0.05
CA SER A 50 38.05 52.72 0.15
C SER A 50 36.85 53.17 0.99
N LEU A 51 37.09 53.99 2.02
CA LEU A 51 36.02 54.60 2.82
C LEU A 51 35.23 55.65 2.02
N MET A 52 35.92 56.44 1.18
CA MET A 52 35.26 57.42 0.34
C MET A 52 34.37 56.81 -0.74
N THR A 53 34.74 55.64 -1.27
CA THR A 53 33.96 54.95 -2.32
C THR A 53 32.75 54.18 -1.78
N SER A 54 32.66 53.99 -0.46
CA SER A 54 31.59 53.20 0.16
C SER A 54 30.33 54.02 0.45
N ASP A 55 30.41 55.36 0.43
CA ASP A 55 29.33 56.28 0.79
C ASP A 55 28.96 57.18 -0.41
N ASN A 56 27.67 57.35 -0.69
CA ASN A 56 27.20 58.17 -1.82
C ASN A 56 27.29 59.68 -1.54
N ASP A 57 27.39 60.08 -0.26
CA ASP A 57 27.54 61.47 0.16
C ASP A 57 29.02 61.82 0.36
N LEU A 58 29.55 62.64 -0.56
CA LEU A 58 30.96 63.05 -0.54
C LEU A 58 31.40 63.74 0.76
N SER A 59 30.47 64.37 1.49
CA SER A 59 30.75 65.07 2.75
C SER A 59 30.90 64.11 3.95
N SER A 60 30.06 63.08 4.04
CA SER A 60 30.18 62.04 5.08
C SER A 60 31.41 61.17 4.83
N ALA A 61 31.63 60.78 3.56
CA ALA A 61 32.80 60.08 3.08
C ALA A 61 34.11 60.78 3.47
N PHE A 62 34.20 62.10 3.26
CA PHE A 62 35.41 62.87 3.61
C PHE A 62 35.65 62.92 5.12
N THR A 63 34.60 63.07 5.93
CA THR A 63 34.70 63.10 7.40
C THR A 63 35.20 61.78 7.97
N LEU A 64 34.81 60.65 7.35
CA LEU A 64 35.27 59.31 7.73
C LEU A 64 36.72 59.02 7.29
N ALA A 65 37.14 59.58 6.15
CA ALA A 65 38.44 59.37 5.54
C ALA A 65 39.56 60.26 6.13
N ALA A 66 39.22 61.48 6.56
CA ALA A 66 40.19 62.49 7.03
C ALA A 66 41.13 62.03 8.16
N PRO A 67 40.69 61.28 9.19
CA PRO A 67 41.59 60.76 10.22
C PRO A 67 42.66 59.81 9.66
N PHE A 68 42.33 58.99 8.67
CA PHE A 68 43.28 58.05 8.06
C PHE A 68 44.33 58.76 7.21
N VAL A 69 43.94 59.82 6.50
CA VAL A 69 44.89 60.70 5.79
C VAL A 69 45.84 61.37 6.78
N MET A 70 45.31 61.88 7.90
CA MET A 70 46.12 62.48 8.95
C MET A 70 47.12 61.46 9.51
N ILE A 71 46.67 60.26 9.87
CA ILE A 71 47.54 59.20 10.40
C ILE A 71 48.62 58.82 9.39
N SER A 72 48.28 58.73 8.09
CA SER A 72 49.23 58.46 7.02
C SER A 72 50.31 59.54 6.91
N LEU A 73 49.99 60.81 7.14
CA LEU A 73 50.99 61.89 7.18
C LEU A 73 51.88 61.81 8.42
N VAL A 74 51.30 61.45 9.56
CA VAL A 74 52.05 61.29 10.82
C VAL A 74 53.02 60.10 10.73
N GLU A 75 52.72 59.08 9.94
CA GLU A 75 53.62 57.94 9.69
C GLU A 75 55.00 58.36 9.15
N LEU A 76 55.04 59.33 8.21
CA LEU A 76 56.30 59.86 7.65
C LEU A 76 57.20 60.51 8.70
N THR A 77 56.66 60.89 9.86
CA THR A 77 57.41 61.54 10.93
C THR A 77 58.22 60.56 11.78
N LYS A 78 57.99 59.24 11.67
CA LYS A 78 58.72 58.20 12.41
C LYS A 78 60.23 58.31 12.28
N ILE A 79 60.73 58.43 11.04
CA ILE A 79 62.17 58.47 10.76
C ILE A 79 62.83 59.72 11.39
N PRO A 80 62.29 60.95 11.20
CA PRO A 80 62.74 62.14 11.94
C PRO A 80 62.79 61.95 13.46
N PHE A 81 61.76 61.36 14.07
CA PHE A 81 61.74 61.13 15.53
C PHE A 81 62.80 60.13 15.99
N VAL A 82 63.08 59.08 15.22
CA VAL A 82 64.17 58.13 15.51
C VAL A 82 65.55 58.79 15.45
N ILE A 83 65.76 59.69 14.47
CA ILE A 83 67.00 60.46 14.37
C ILE A 83 67.14 61.40 15.59
N GLY A 84 66.03 62.02 16.01
CA GLY A 84 65.97 62.83 17.23
C GLY A 84 66.30 62.04 18.51
N LEU A 85 65.73 60.84 18.64
CA LEU A 85 66.03 59.89 19.73
C LEU A 85 67.54 59.57 19.79
N TRP A 86 68.16 59.28 18.65
CA TRP A 86 69.57 58.90 18.57
C TRP A 86 70.52 60.03 18.99
N HIS A 87 70.15 61.29 18.72
CA HIS A 87 71.00 62.44 19.05
C HIS A 87 70.73 63.00 20.45
N SER A 88 69.53 62.85 21.00
CA SER A 88 69.13 63.46 22.27
C SER A 88 69.41 62.56 23.47
N ARG A 89 70.45 62.90 24.25
CA ARG A 89 70.87 62.12 25.43
C ARG A 89 70.05 62.41 26.70
N LYS A 90 69.44 63.60 26.81
CA LYS A 90 68.64 64.03 27.99
C LYS A 90 67.14 63.81 27.81
N SER A 91 66.64 63.87 26.57
CA SER A 91 65.20 63.67 26.27
C SER A 91 64.90 62.28 25.70
N PHE A 92 65.80 61.31 25.88
CA PHE A 92 65.64 59.93 25.43
C PHE A 92 64.29 59.29 25.79
N PRO A 93 63.79 59.34 27.05
CA PRO A 93 62.53 58.69 27.40
C PRO A 93 61.31 59.33 26.70
N MET A 94 61.36 60.65 26.43
CA MET A 94 60.29 61.37 25.74
C MET A 94 60.19 60.93 24.27
N TYR A 95 61.31 60.87 23.56
CA TYR A 95 61.33 60.40 22.16
C TYR A 95 60.96 58.92 22.07
N LEU A 96 61.37 58.08 23.04
CA LEU A 96 60.99 56.67 23.09
C LEU A 96 59.47 56.52 23.24
N LEU A 97 58.86 57.28 24.15
CA LEU A 97 57.41 57.28 24.35
C LEU A 97 56.67 57.72 23.07
N ILE A 98 57.11 58.81 22.43
CA ILE A 98 56.51 59.30 21.18
C ILE A 98 56.60 58.24 20.07
N ILE A 99 57.77 57.62 19.89
CA ILE A 99 57.97 56.55 18.90
C ILE A 99 57.09 55.34 19.22
N SER A 100 56.94 54.98 20.50
CA SER A 100 56.06 53.87 20.92
C SER A 100 54.60 54.16 20.60
N PHE A 101 54.10 55.36 20.89
CA PHE A 101 52.73 55.75 20.51
C PHE A 101 52.55 55.76 19.00
N LEU A 102 53.55 56.24 18.26
CA LEU A 102 53.51 56.25 16.81
C LEU A 102 53.49 54.82 16.23
N CYS A 103 54.23 53.88 16.81
CA CYS A 103 54.13 52.45 16.48
C CYS A 103 52.73 51.89 16.76
N LEU A 104 52.14 52.22 17.90
CA LEU A 104 50.80 51.71 18.27
C LEU A 104 49.72 52.21 17.31
N ILE A 105 49.78 53.48 16.90
CA ILE A 105 48.84 54.05 15.92
C ILE A 105 48.98 53.37 14.56
N THR A 106 50.21 53.11 14.10
CA THR A 106 50.43 52.36 12.85
C THR A 106 49.95 50.92 12.95
N PHE A 107 50.20 50.28 14.09
CA PHE A 107 49.73 48.92 14.35
C PHE A 107 48.21 48.86 14.25
N GLU A 108 47.51 49.77 14.92
CA GLU A 108 46.04 49.88 14.86
C GLU A 108 45.57 50.11 13.41
N THR A 109 46.23 51.02 12.68
CA THR A 109 45.86 51.36 11.30
C THR A 109 46.03 50.17 10.36
N LEU A 110 47.13 49.43 10.47
CA LEU A 110 47.37 48.22 9.67
C LEU A 110 46.42 47.09 10.06
N LEU A 111 46.16 46.89 11.35
CA LEU A 111 45.24 45.87 11.85
C LEU A 111 43.81 46.12 11.35
N ASN A 112 43.33 47.36 11.47
CA ASN A 112 42.03 47.77 10.95
C ASN A 112 41.95 47.61 9.42
N GLY A 113 43.04 47.86 8.69
CA GLY A 113 43.12 47.62 7.25
C GLY A 113 42.94 46.15 6.90
N PHE A 114 43.62 45.26 7.61
CA PHE A 114 43.50 43.83 7.40
C PHE A 114 42.13 43.28 7.81
N GLU A 115 41.56 43.73 8.94
CA GLU A 115 40.22 43.34 9.38
C GLU A 115 39.16 43.71 8.35
N ARG A 116 39.25 44.89 7.73
CA ARG A 116 38.34 45.31 6.65
C ARG A 116 38.45 44.44 5.41
N ALA A 117 39.68 44.12 5.00
CA ALA A 117 39.91 43.22 3.86
C ALA A 117 39.32 41.82 4.15
N PHE A 118 39.49 41.32 5.37
CA PHE A 118 38.92 40.06 5.82
C PHE A 118 37.39 40.08 5.88
N SER A 119 36.81 41.14 6.46
CA SER A 119 35.36 41.36 6.56
C SER A 119 34.70 41.45 5.18
N SER A 120 35.37 42.08 4.20
CA SER A 120 34.88 42.12 2.81
C SER A 120 34.78 40.73 2.18
N ILE A 121 35.78 39.87 2.37
CA ILE A 121 35.75 38.48 1.89
C ILE A 121 34.66 37.68 2.63
N ASN A 122 34.56 37.86 3.94
CA ASN A 122 33.55 37.19 4.75
C ASN A 122 32.11 37.61 4.34
N SER A 123 31.92 38.88 3.99
CA SER A 123 30.64 39.40 3.49
C SER A 123 30.25 38.74 2.17
N GLN A 124 31.18 38.57 1.23
CA GLN A 124 30.91 37.86 -0.03
C GLN A 124 30.49 36.41 0.20
N ILE A 125 31.16 35.70 1.12
CA ILE A 125 30.80 34.34 1.51
C ILE A 125 29.41 34.29 2.15
N ASN A 126 29.09 35.25 3.02
CA ASN A 126 27.77 35.34 3.66
C ASN A 126 26.65 35.64 2.64
N ILE A 127 26.92 36.46 1.61
CA ILE A 127 25.97 36.68 0.51
C ILE A 127 25.68 35.36 -0.22
N SER A 128 26.72 34.57 -0.52
CA SER A 128 26.56 33.23 -1.11
C SER A 128 25.76 32.29 -0.20
N GLU A 129 25.95 32.35 1.11
CA GLU A 129 25.19 31.55 2.08
C GLU A 129 23.70 31.94 2.13
N ILE A 130 23.41 33.25 2.11
CA ILE A 130 22.03 33.75 2.02
C ILE A 130 21.37 33.29 0.72
N GLU A 131 22.10 33.30 -0.40
CA GLU A 131 21.60 32.82 -1.69
C GLU A 131 21.29 31.32 -1.64
N ILE A 132 22.18 30.51 -1.08
CA ILE A 132 21.94 29.07 -0.85
C ILE A 132 20.68 28.88 0.00
N SER A 133 20.56 29.58 1.12
CA SER A 133 19.38 29.46 2.01
C SER A 133 18.08 29.85 1.30
N LYS A 134 18.11 30.88 0.44
CA LYS A 134 16.95 31.27 -0.38
C LYS A 134 16.55 30.14 -1.34
N ILE A 135 17.52 29.52 -2.01
CA ILE A 135 17.27 28.41 -2.94
C ILE A 135 16.77 27.17 -2.18
N GLU A 136 17.34 26.85 -1.01
CA GLU A 136 16.89 25.75 -0.15
C GLU A 136 15.44 25.94 0.32
N ASN A 137 15.08 27.15 0.74
CA ASN A 137 13.70 27.47 1.11
C ASN A 137 12.75 27.29 -0.09
N GLN A 138 13.16 27.69 -1.29
CA GLN A 138 12.38 27.46 -2.49
C GLN A 138 12.19 25.97 -2.79
N ILE A 139 13.24 25.16 -2.64
CA ILE A 139 13.16 23.70 -2.79
C ILE A 139 12.20 23.11 -1.75
N LYS A 140 12.28 23.56 -0.49
CA LYS A 140 11.41 23.09 0.59
C LYS A 140 9.93 23.39 0.30
N ILE A 141 9.61 24.62 -0.09
CA ILE A 141 8.25 25.01 -0.49
C ILE A 141 7.75 24.14 -1.65
N ASN A 142 8.62 23.89 -2.64
CA ASN A 142 8.31 23.03 -3.77
C ASN A 142 8.04 21.58 -3.34
N GLU A 143 8.81 21.04 -2.42
CA GLU A 143 8.63 19.68 -1.86
C GLU A 143 7.34 19.57 -1.05
N GLU A 144 7.02 20.57 -0.22
CA GLU A 144 5.76 20.66 0.53
C GLU A 144 4.55 20.71 -0.43
N ASN A 145 4.63 21.50 -1.51
CA ASN A 145 3.57 21.57 -2.52
C ASN A 145 3.35 20.22 -3.22
N ILE A 146 4.42 19.47 -3.52
CA ILE A 146 4.32 18.12 -4.09
C ILE A 146 3.63 17.17 -3.10
N GLU A 147 4.00 17.22 -1.82
CA GLU A 147 3.40 16.37 -0.79
C GLU A 147 1.91 16.65 -0.61
N ILE A 148 1.53 17.93 -0.54
CA ILE A 148 0.12 18.35 -0.44
C ILE A 148 -0.70 17.82 -1.62
N ALA A 149 -0.21 17.93 -2.85
CA ALA A 149 -0.90 17.42 -4.04
C ALA A 149 -1.09 15.89 -3.99
N LEU A 150 -0.06 15.15 -3.59
CA LEU A 150 -0.14 13.70 -3.42
C LEU A 150 -1.13 13.29 -2.32
N GLN A 151 -1.12 14.03 -1.19
CA GLN A 151 -1.99 13.77 -0.07
C GLN A 151 -3.46 14.05 -0.43
N ASP A 152 -3.75 15.16 -1.11
CA ASP A 152 -5.11 15.50 -1.55
C ASP A 152 -5.68 14.44 -2.51
N TYR A 153 -4.88 13.97 -3.47
CA TYR A 153 -5.26 12.86 -4.35
C TYR A 153 -5.56 11.57 -3.57
N ASN A 154 -4.71 11.21 -2.60
CA ASN A 154 -4.90 10.01 -1.79
C ASN A 154 -6.18 10.10 -0.93
N ILE A 155 -6.43 11.25 -0.28
CA ILE A 155 -7.64 11.49 0.51
C ILE A 155 -8.90 11.37 -0.37
N LYS A 156 -8.88 11.98 -1.56
CA LYS A 156 -10.00 11.89 -2.53
C LYS A 156 -10.27 10.44 -2.92
N THR A 157 -9.23 9.69 -3.28
CA THR A 157 -9.34 8.28 -3.71
C THR A 157 -9.82 7.39 -2.57
N GLN A 158 -9.25 7.54 -1.37
CA GLN A 158 -9.64 6.78 -0.19
C GLN A 158 -11.11 7.01 0.18
N LYS A 159 -11.59 8.26 0.09
CA LYS A 159 -13.00 8.59 0.31
C LYS A 159 -13.91 7.89 -0.72
N ILE A 160 -13.52 7.87 -1.99
CA ILE A 160 -14.27 7.18 -3.05
C ILE A 160 -14.30 5.66 -2.82
N ASP A 161 -13.20 5.06 -2.39
CA ASP A 161 -13.12 3.63 -2.09
C ASP A 161 -13.98 3.26 -0.86
N TYR A 162 -13.99 4.13 0.16
CA TYR A 162 -14.88 4.01 1.31
C TYR A 162 -16.35 4.10 0.91
N ASP A 163 -16.72 5.09 0.09
CA ASP A 163 -18.09 5.25 -0.42
C ASP A 163 -18.51 4.05 -1.28
N THR A 164 -17.59 3.52 -2.10
CA THR A 164 -17.81 2.31 -2.92
C THR A 164 -18.12 1.10 -2.05
N THR A 165 -17.35 0.93 -0.97
CA THR A 165 -17.56 -0.15 0.00
C THR A 165 -18.90 0.01 0.72
N THR A 166 -19.24 1.24 1.10
CA THR A 166 -20.52 1.58 1.74
C THR A 166 -21.71 1.29 0.84
N VAL A 167 -21.64 1.63 -0.45
CA VAL A 167 -22.68 1.31 -1.44
C VAL A 167 -22.88 -0.20 -1.57
N LYS A 168 -21.79 -0.97 -1.64
CA LYS A 168 -21.86 -2.45 -1.71
C LYS A 168 -22.46 -3.06 -0.44
N ALA A 169 -22.08 -2.54 0.73
CA ALA A 169 -22.62 -2.98 2.02
C ALA A 169 -24.12 -2.65 2.15
N ASN A 170 -24.52 -1.43 1.79
CA ASN A 170 -25.92 -0.99 1.82
C ASN A 170 -26.81 -1.81 0.86
N TYR A 171 -26.32 -2.12 -0.34
CA TYR A 171 -27.02 -3.04 -1.24
C TYR A 171 -27.25 -4.41 -0.58
N THR A 172 -26.22 -4.96 0.07
CA THR A 172 -26.28 -6.29 0.70
C THR A 172 -27.28 -6.30 1.85
N SER A 173 -27.28 -5.26 2.70
CA SER A 173 -28.20 -5.13 3.83
C SER A 173 -29.66 -4.93 3.37
N GLN A 174 -29.89 -4.08 2.36
CA GLN A 174 -31.22 -3.85 1.77
C GLN A 174 -31.75 -5.09 1.05
N TYR A 175 -30.90 -5.81 0.32
CA TYR A 175 -31.32 -7.05 -0.33
C TYR A 175 -31.70 -8.11 0.72
N ALA A 176 -30.89 -8.26 1.78
CA ALA A 176 -31.20 -9.18 2.87
C ALA A 176 -32.48 -8.82 3.64
N SER A 177 -32.80 -7.53 3.78
CA SER A 177 -34.05 -7.10 4.41
C SER A 177 -35.27 -7.38 3.52
N GLU A 178 -35.17 -7.14 2.21
CA GLU A 178 -36.23 -7.46 1.24
C GLU A 178 -36.47 -8.97 1.11
N VAL A 179 -35.42 -9.80 1.14
CA VAL A 179 -35.58 -11.27 1.20
C VAL A 179 -36.35 -11.69 2.46
N ARG A 180 -36.02 -11.13 3.62
CA ARG A 180 -36.74 -11.39 4.88
C ARG A 180 -38.20 -10.92 4.81
N ARG A 181 -38.44 -9.75 4.24
CA ARG A 181 -39.79 -9.19 4.04
C ARG A 181 -40.61 -10.06 3.10
N ASN A 182 -40.05 -10.49 1.98
CA ASN A 182 -40.72 -11.38 1.03
C ASN A 182 -41.10 -12.71 1.70
N LYS A 183 -40.19 -13.31 2.48
CA LYS A 183 -40.48 -14.53 3.26
C LYS A 183 -41.65 -14.35 4.25
N ARG A 184 -41.78 -13.17 4.86
CA ARG A 184 -42.91 -12.83 5.75
C ARG A 184 -44.23 -12.68 4.98
N LEU A 185 -44.19 -12.00 3.83
CA LEU A 185 -45.36 -11.84 2.97
C LEU A 185 -45.83 -13.18 2.37
N SER A 186 -44.90 -14.11 2.15
CA SER A 186 -45.17 -15.44 1.61
C SER A 186 -45.38 -16.53 2.68
N LYS A 187 -45.87 -16.16 3.88
CA LYS A 187 -46.05 -17.07 5.03
C LYS A 187 -47.00 -18.25 4.73
N ASN A 188 -47.90 -18.08 3.78
CA ASN A 188 -48.83 -19.10 3.32
C ASN A 188 -48.17 -20.19 2.45
N ILE A 189 -47.02 -19.95 1.80
CA ILE A 189 -46.38 -20.93 0.91
C ILE A 189 -46.00 -22.24 1.64
N PRO A 190 -45.34 -22.23 2.82
CA PRO A 190 -45.08 -23.45 3.56
C PRO A 190 -46.36 -24.19 3.99
N GLN A 191 -47.40 -23.45 4.36
CA GLN A 191 -48.68 -24.05 4.75
C GLN A 191 -49.37 -24.72 3.56
N LEU A 192 -49.43 -24.05 2.40
CA LEU A 192 -49.92 -24.61 1.15
C LEU A 192 -49.11 -25.83 0.72
N SER A 193 -47.78 -25.81 0.89
CA SER A 193 -46.90 -26.94 0.60
C SER A 193 -47.24 -28.16 1.47
N ARG A 194 -47.45 -27.96 2.78
CA ARG A 194 -47.83 -29.05 3.70
C ARG A 194 -49.23 -29.58 3.40
N ALA A 195 -50.19 -28.69 3.16
CA ALA A 195 -51.55 -29.07 2.78
C ALA A 195 -51.56 -29.87 1.46
N LEU A 196 -50.75 -29.47 0.49
CA LEU A 196 -50.59 -30.19 -0.77
C LEU A 196 -50.00 -31.59 -0.55
N ALA A 197 -48.98 -31.71 0.30
CA ALA A 197 -48.39 -33.00 0.64
C ALA A 197 -49.42 -33.92 1.33
N ALA A 198 -50.15 -33.41 2.32
CA ALA A 198 -51.19 -34.17 3.02
C ALA A 198 -52.30 -34.63 2.06
N LYS A 199 -52.81 -33.75 1.18
CA LYS A 199 -53.85 -34.12 0.21
C LYS A 199 -53.37 -35.11 -0.85
N ARG A 200 -52.08 -35.06 -1.22
CA ARG A 200 -51.48 -36.07 -2.09
C ARG A 200 -51.38 -37.42 -1.40
N GLU A 201 -51.01 -37.43 -0.13
CA GLU A 201 -50.97 -38.66 0.67
C GLU A 201 -52.37 -39.27 0.79
N GLU A 202 -53.38 -38.47 1.15
CA GLU A 202 -54.79 -38.91 1.17
C GLU A 202 -55.23 -39.52 -0.18
N LEU A 203 -54.84 -38.90 -1.30
CA LEU A 203 -55.16 -39.41 -2.64
C LEU A 203 -54.44 -40.73 -2.96
N ILE A 204 -53.20 -40.89 -2.49
CA ILE A 204 -52.45 -42.14 -2.66
C ILE A 204 -53.12 -43.25 -1.84
N GLN A 205 -53.45 -42.98 -0.57
CA GLN A 205 -54.16 -43.93 0.29
C GLN A 205 -55.50 -44.35 -0.35
N LEU A 206 -56.29 -43.42 -0.87
CA LEU A 206 -57.55 -43.77 -1.54
C LEU A 206 -57.36 -44.66 -2.77
N LYS A 207 -56.27 -44.47 -3.52
CA LYS A 207 -55.95 -45.32 -4.67
C LYS A 207 -55.48 -46.70 -4.23
N VAL A 208 -54.75 -46.78 -3.12
CA VAL A 208 -54.35 -48.05 -2.48
C VAL A 208 -55.59 -48.79 -1.99
N ASP A 209 -56.49 -48.15 -1.21
CA ASP A 209 -57.76 -48.73 -0.79
C ASP A 209 -58.56 -49.29 -1.98
N LYS A 210 -58.64 -48.52 -3.08
CA LYS A 210 -59.32 -48.97 -4.30
C LYS A 210 -58.67 -50.23 -4.88
N SER A 211 -57.34 -50.28 -4.90
CA SER A 211 -56.61 -51.46 -5.39
C SER A 211 -56.80 -52.69 -4.50
N GLU A 212 -56.86 -52.49 -3.17
CA GLU A 212 -57.15 -53.57 -2.22
C GLU A 212 -58.58 -54.09 -2.39
N LEU A 213 -59.57 -53.21 -2.57
CA LEU A 213 -60.96 -53.59 -2.86
C LEU A 213 -61.09 -54.39 -4.17
N LEU A 214 -60.36 -53.99 -5.22
CA LEU A 214 -60.32 -54.75 -6.47
C LEU A 214 -59.67 -56.13 -6.29
N GLN A 215 -58.63 -56.21 -5.45
CA GLN A 215 -57.99 -57.47 -5.11
C GLN A 215 -58.93 -58.37 -4.31
N GLU A 216 -59.64 -57.84 -3.31
CA GLU A 216 -60.63 -58.57 -2.52
C GLU A 216 -61.78 -59.08 -3.40
N LEU A 217 -62.29 -58.24 -4.32
CA LEU A 217 -63.29 -58.65 -5.32
C LEU A 217 -62.76 -59.82 -6.16
N SER A 218 -61.52 -59.73 -6.66
CA SER A 218 -60.92 -60.81 -7.47
C SER A 218 -60.80 -62.12 -6.69
N GLN A 219 -60.39 -62.05 -5.41
CA GLN A 219 -60.25 -63.22 -4.54
C GLN A 219 -61.60 -63.85 -4.20
N LYS A 220 -62.62 -63.05 -3.90
CA LYS A 220 -63.97 -63.55 -3.64
C LYS A 220 -64.59 -64.18 -4.89
N LYS A 221 -64.39 -63.57 -6.07
CA LYS A 221 -64.79 -64.18 -7.35
C LYS A 221 -64.10 -65.52 -7.57
N GLU A 222 -62.79 -65.59 -7.37
CA GLU A 222 -61.99 -66.82 -7.50
C GLU A 222 -62.47 -67.91 -6.52
N GLN A 223 -62.71 -67.58 -5.25
CA GLN A 223 -63.23 -68.52 -4.25
C GLN A 223 -64.62 -69.06 -4.61
N ARG A 224 -65.51 -68.18 -5.10
CA ARG A 224 -66.86 -68.56 -5.54
C ARG A 224 -66.81 -69.43 -6.79
N PHE A 225 -65.94 -69.09 -7.74
CA PHE A 225 -65.70 -69.89 -8.94
C PHE A 225 -65.15 -71.28 -8.60
N LYS A 226 -64.17 -71.38 -7.70
CA LYS A 226 -63.66 -72.66 -7.18
C LYS A 226 -64.73 -73.47 -6.47
N SER A 227 -65.50 -72.85 -5.57
CA SER A 227 -66.59 -73.52 -4.84
C SER A 227 -67.69 -74.03 -5.78
N SER A 228 -67.98 -73.30 -6.86
CA SER A 228 -68.93 -73.70 -7.90
C SER A 228 -68.39 -74.87 -8.74
N MET A 229 -67.10 -74.86 -9.06
CA MET A 229 -66.43 -75.92 -9.81
C MET A 229 -66.34 -77.23 -9.00
N GLU A 230 -65.99 -77.16 -7.71
CA GLU A 230 -65.93 -78.31 -6.80
C GLU A 230 -67.30 -78.98 -6.63
N ARG A 231 -68.38 -78.19 -6.50
CA ARG A 231 -69.76 -78.72 -6.42
C ARG A 231 -70.19 -79.41 -7.71
N THR A 232 -69.78 -78.89 -8.86
CA THR A 232 -70.11 -79.45 -10.17
C THR A 232 -69.34 -80.76 -10.44
N GLN A 233 -68.06 -80.83 -10.08
CA GLN A 233 -67.26 -82.07 -10.21
C GLN A 233 -67.70 -83.16 -9.22
N GLY A 234 -67.93 -82.82 -7.94
CA GLY A 234 -68.35 -83.79 -6.93
C GLY A 234 -69.71 -84.43 -7.22
N ASN A 235 -70.66 -83.68 -7.77
CA ASN A 235 -71.95 -84.23 -8.20
C ASN A 235 -71.85 -85.09 -9.46
N ALA A 236 -70.96 -84.77 -10.41
CA ALA A 236 -70.78 -85.56 -11.62
C ALA A 236 -70.17 -86.96 -11.32
N ASP A 237 -69.18 -87.04 -10.43
CA ASP A 237 -68.52 -88.29 -10.07
C ASP A 237 -69.44 -89.22 -9.24
N LEU A 238 -70.23 -88.68 -8.31
CA LEU A 238 -71.22 -89.44 -7.55
C LEU A 238 -72.32 -90.02 -8.46
N VAL A 239 -72.80 -89.23 -9.43
CA VAL A 239 -73.83 -89.67 -10.38
C VAL A 239 -73.29 -90.73 -11.34
N GLN A 240 -72.03 -90.62 -11.79
CA GLN A 240 -71.39 -91.65 -12.63
C GLN A 240 -71.12 -92.95 -11.86
N SER A 241 -70.66 -92.86 -10.60
CA SER A 241 -70.48 -94.02 -9.73
C SER A 241 -71.80 -94.77 -9.51
N GLU A 242 -72.88 -94.04 -9.21
CA GLU A 242 -74.19 -94.63 -8.95
C GLU A 242 -74.83 -95.22 -10.23
N ARG A 243 -74.61 -94.58 -11.39
CA ARG A 243 -74.97 -95.13 -12.70
C ARG A 243 -74.25 -96.45 -12.98
N ASN A 244 -72.93 -96.51 -12.76
CA ASN A 244 -72.14 -97.72 -12.99
C ASN A 244 -72.54 -98.86 -12.04
N ARG A 245 -72.87 -98.53 -10.79
CA ARG A 245 -73.41 -99.49 -9.81
C ARG A 245 -74.72 -100.11 -10.30
N LEU A 246 -75.65 -99.28 -10.78
CA LEU A 246 -76.95 -99.75 -11.26
C LEU A 246 -76.87 -100.53 -12.58
N LEU A 247 -75.96 -100.17 -13.49
CA LEU A 247 -75.67 -100.96 -14.69
C LEU A 247 -75.11 -102.34 -14.33
N ALA A 248 -74.13 -102.41 -13.42
CA ALA A 248 -73.60 -103.68 -12.95
C ALA A 248 -74.67 -104.55 -12.27
N GLN A 249 -75.60 -103.93 -11.53
CA GLN A 249 -76.73 -104.61 -10.92
C GLN A 249 -77.74 -105.12 -11.96
N LEU A 250 -77.98 -104.36 -13.03
CA LEU A 250 -78.82 -104.76 -14.16
C LEU A 250 -78.22 -105.95 -14.93
N ASP A 251 -76.93 -105.90 -15.22
CA ASP A 251 -76.21 -106.99 -15.90
C ASP A 251 -76.24 -108.28 -15.06
N LYS A 252 -76.02 -108.15 -13.75
CA LYS A 252 -76.13 -109.28 -12.82
C LYS A 252 -77.56 -109.85 -12.79
N LEU A 253 -78.59 -109.00 -12.68
CA LEU A 253 -79.99 -109.44 -12.67
C LEU A 253 -80.39 -110.12 -13.99
N ASN A 254 -79.88 -109.66 -15.14
CA ASN A 254 -80.09 -110.30 -16.43
C ASN A 254 -79.39 -111.67 -16.53
N ALA A 255 -78.16 -111.77 -16.03
CA ALA A 255 -77.44 -113.05 -15.97
C ALA A 255 -78.14 -114.04 -15.02
N ASP A 256 -78.50 -113.59 -13.81
CA ASP A 256 -79.21 -114.40 -12.81
C ASP A 256 -80.59 -114.85 -13.33
N LYS A 257 -81.28 -114.00 -14.11
CA LYS A 257 -82.54 -114.37 -14.79
C LYS A 257 -82.35 -115.50 -15.80
N ILE A 258 -81.29 -115.46 -16.60
CA ILE A 258 -81.01 -116.51 -17.60
C ILE A 258 -80.74 -117.84 -16.90
N VAL A 259 -79.89 -117.82 -15.86
CA VAL A 259 -79.57 -119.01 -15.06
C VAL A 259 -80.83 -119.56 -14.36
N ALA A 260 -81.61 -118.70 -13.72
CA ALA A 260 -82.83 -119.10 -13.03
C ALA A 260 -83.94 -119.59 -13.98
N LEU A 261 -83.93 -119.18 -15.25
CA LEU A 261 -84.84 -119.70 -16.28
C LEU A 261 -84.40 -121.08 -16.78
N ASP A 262 -83.09 -121.31 -16.92
CA ASP A 262 -82.52 -122.59 -17.36
C ASP A 262 -82.71 -123.69 -16.31
N ASP A 263 -82.60 -123.36 -15.01
CA ASP A 263 -82.83 -124.29 -13.89
C ASP A 263 -84.32 -124.54 -13.57
N SER A 264 -85.25 -123.86 -14.25
CA SER A 264 -86.69 -123.91 -13.93
C SER A 264 -87.49 -124.91 -14.79
N ASN A 265 -88.30 -125.76 -14.15
CA ASN A 265 -89.20 -126.69 -14.83
C ASN A 265 -90.38 -125.95 -15.53
N PHE A 266 -90.96 -126.57 -16.57
CA PHE A 266 -91.99 -125.99 -17.47
C PHE A 266 -93.15 -125.25 -16.77
N PHE A 267 -93.53 -125.65 -15.55
CA PHE A 267 -94.63 -125.04 -14.79
C PHE A 267 -94.23 -123.86 -13.88
N THR A 268 -92.93 -123.61 -13.64
CA THR A 268 -92.45 -122.50 -12.76
C THR A 268 -91.72 -121.39 -13.50
N SER A 269 -91.32 -121.61 -14.75
CA SER A 269 -90.60 -120.66 -15.60
C SER A 269 -91.35 -119.32 -15.80
N ALA A 270 -92.68 -119.36 -15.92
CA ALA A 270 -93.50 -118.15 -16.10
C ALA A 270 -93.47 -117.21 -14.88
N THR A 271 -93.42 -117.77 -13.66
CA THR A 271 -93.38 -117.00 -12.41
C THR A 271 -91.99 -116.43 -12.17
N VAL A 272 -90.93 -117.21 -12.42
CA VAL A 272 -89.53 -116.77 -12.31
C VAL A 272 -89.24 -115.64 -13.30
N LYS A 273 -89.72 -115.76 -14.55
CA LYS A 273 -89.59 -114.73 -15.57
C LYS A 273 -90.20 -113.40 -15.10
N LYS A 274 -91.40 -113.45 -14.52
CA LYS A 274 -92.13 -112.26 -14.06
C LYS A 274 -91.42 -111.56 -12.91
N ASP A 275 -90.89 -112.29 -11.93
CA ASP A 275 -90.17 -111.71 -10.77
C ASP A 275 -88.87 -111.02 -11.19
N TYR A 276 -88.08 -111.65 -12.07
CA TYR A 276 -86.88 -111.02 -12.60
C TYR A 276 -87.20 -109.85 -13.54
N ASP A 277 -88.25 -109.93 -14.36
CA ASP A 277 -88.71 -108.81 -15.19
C ASP A 277 -89.13 -107.61 -14.33
N GLU A 278 -89.78 -107.84 -13.18
CA GLU A 278 -90.17 -106.78 -12.25
C GLU A 278 -88.94 -106.13 -11.58
N LYS A 279 -87.96 -106.94 -11.16
CA LYS A 279 -86.68 -106.45 -10.61
C LYS A 279 -85.86 -105.66 -11.64
N ILE A 280 -85.78 -106.14 -12.87
CA ILE A 280 -85.10 -105.45 -13.98
C ILE A 280 -85.81 -104.11 -14.25
N ARG A 281 -87.14 -104.10 -14.34
CA ARG A 281 -87.92 -102.88 -14.58
C ARG A 281 -87.75 -101.84 -13.48
N HIS A 282 -87.61 -102.26 -12.23
CA HIS A 282 -87.32 -101.36 -11.12
C HIS A 282 -85.94 -100.71 -11.26
N VAL A 283 -84.91 -101.49 -11.60
CA VAL A 283 -83.55 -100.99 -11.84
C VAL A 283 -83.49 -100.08 -13.08
N GLU A 284 -84.17 -100.43 -14.18
CA GLU A 284 -84.30 -99.59 -15.38
C GLU A 284 -85.00 -98.25 -15.08
N THR A 285 -86.03 -98.26 -14.23
CA THR A 285 -86.73 -97.04 -13.82
C THR A 285 -85.81 -96.13 -12.99
N GLN A 286 -84.96 -96.70 -12.13
CA GLN A 286 -83.94 -95.94 -11.38
C GLN A 286 -82.87 -95.38 -12.32
N LEU A 287 -82.41 -96.17 -13.29
CA LEU A 287 -81.43 -95.74 -14.30
C LEU A 287 -81.97 -94.59 -15.15
N ASN A 288 -83.22 -94.65 -15.58
CA ASN A 288 -83.88 -93.59 -16.36
C ASN A 288 -84.06 -92.30 -15.55
N LYS A 289 -84.39 -92.39 -14.25
CA LYS A 289 -84.44 -91.22 -13.36
C LYS A 289 -83.07 -90.55 -13.21
N ILE A 290 -82.01 -91.35 -13.08
CA ILE A 290 -80.64 -90.83 -13.01
C ILE A 290 -80.24 -90.20 -14.35
N ASN A 291 -80.50 -90.87 -15.48
CA ASN A 291 -80.15 -90.36 -16.81
C ASN A 291 -80.84 -89.03 -17.14
N ASN A 292 -82.12 -88.87 -16.76
CA ASN A 292 -82.84 -87.59 -16.90
C ASN A 292 -82.28 -86.50 -15.98
N ASN A 293 -81.93 -86.82 -14.72
CA ASN A 293 -81.25 -85.86 -13.84
C ASN A 293 -79.84 -85.50 -14.34
N THR A 294 -79.16 -86.39 -15.08
CA THR A 294 -77.82 -86.14 -15.63
C THR A 294 -77.86 -85.12 -16.78
N MET A 295 -78.97 -85.02 -17.52
CA MET A 295 -79.16 -83.95 -18.51
C MET A 295 -79.40 -82.58 -17.88
N ILE A 296 -80.03 -82.51 -16.71
CA ILE A 296 -80.30 -81.26 -15.98
C ILE A 296 -79.01 -80.70 -15.34
N VAL A 297 -78.10 -81.56 -14.87
CA VAL A 297 -76.81 -81.13 -14.28
C VAL A 297 -75.88 -80.46 -15.32
N LYS A 298 -76.06 -80.75 -16.61
CA LYS A 298 -75.24 -80.15 -17.68
C LYS A 298 -75.62 -78.71 -18.03
N ASP A 299 -76.79 -78.24 -17.60
CA ASP A 299 -77.35 -76.91 -17.92
C ASP A 299 -77.32 -75.92 -16.74
N ASN A 300 -76.80 -76.36 -15.58
CA ASN A 300 -76.52 -75.45 -14.47
C ASN A 300 -75.22 -74.69 -14.75
N SER A 301 -75.35 -73.62 -15.54
CA SER A 301 -74.41 -72.50 -15.53
C SER A 301 -74.09 -72.10 -14.07
N PRO A 302 -72.83 -71.76 -13.75
CA PRO A 302 -72.40 -71.51 -12.38
C PRO A 302 -73.16 -70.32 -11.79
N ASP A 303 -74.11 -70.58 -10.89
CA ASP A 303 -74.76 -69.67 -9.93
C ASP A 303 -74.62 -68.16 -10.26
N LEU A 304 -75.15 -67.73 -11.41
CA LEU A 304 -74.89 -66.44 -12.04
C LEU A 304 -75.42 -65.26 -11.20
N GLU A 305 -76.52 -65.47 -10.47
CA GLU A 305 -77.17 -64.43 -9.64
C GLU A 305 -76.30 -64.04 -8.43
N SER A 306 -75.60 -65.01 -7.82
CA SER A 306 -74.73 -64.74 -6.66
C SER A 306 -73.45 -63.97 -7.04
N VAL A 307 -72.95 -64.17 -8.26
CA VAL A 307 -71.79 -63.45 -8.83
C VAL A 307 -72.22 -62.06 -9.31
N GLN A 308 -73.41 -61.92 -9.90
CA GLN A 308 -74.00 -60.62 -10.26
C GLN A 308 -74.23 -59.73 -9.03
N PHE A 309 -74.76 -60.27 -7.94
CA PHE A 309 -74.91 -59.51 -6.68
C PHE A 309 -73.57 -59.01 -6.12
N LEU A 310 -72.51 -59.82 -6.19
CA LEU A 310 -71.15 -59.39 -5.80
C LEU A 310 -70.61 -58.30 -6.74
N ASP A 311 -70.89 -58.40 -8.03
CA ASP A 311 -70.51 -57.37 -9.00
C ASP A 311 -71.23 -56.04 -8.75
N ASP A 312 -72.53 -56.06 -8.51
CA ASP A 312 -73.31 -54.85 -8.24
C ASP A 312 -72.87 -54.19 -6.91
N TYR A 313 -72.68 -54.97 -5.85
CA TYR A 313 -72.23 -54.45 -4.55
C TYR A 313 -70.83 -53.80 -4.63
N TYR A 314 -69.87 -54.45 -5.30
CA TYR A 314 -68.53 -53.88 -5.46
C TYR A 314 -68.50 -52.78 -6.52
N ALA A 315 -69.38 -52.78 -7.53
CA ALA A 315 -69.49 -51.70 -8.51
C ALA A 315 -69.92 -50.38 -7.86
N ASP A 316 -70.91 -50.41 -6.97
CA ASP A 316 -71.34 -49.23 -6.20
C ASP A 316 -70.22 -48.71 -5.30
N LEU A 317 -69.51 -49.61 -4.61
CA LEU A 317 -68.44 -49.25 -3.68
C LEU A 317 -67.19 -48.73 -4.40
N LEU A 318 -66.87 -49.30 -5.57
CA LEU A 318 -65.82 -48.80 -6.46
C LEU A 318 -66.20 -47.46 -7.10
N GLY A 319 -67.47 -47.29 -7.49
CA GLY A 319 -68.01 -46.03 -7.99
C GLY A 319 -67.89 -44.91 -6.96
N LEU A 320 -68.26 -45.18 -5.70
CA LEU A 320 -68.06 -44.25 -4.59
C LEU A 320 -66.58 -43.90 -4.39
N LYS A 321 -65.68 -44.90 -4.42
CA LYS A 321 -64.23 -44.66 -4.32
C LYS A 321 -63.70 -43.84 -5.51
N ASP A 322 -64.22 -44.05 -6.71
CA ASP A 322 -63.86 -43.29 -7.89
C ASP A 322 -64.31 -41.83 -7.82
N ASP A 323 -65.54 -41.58 -7.36
CA ASP A 323 -66.04 -40.23 -7.11
C ASP A 323 -65.18 -39.51 -6.05
N MET A 324 -64.82 -40.20 -4.97
CA MET A 324 -63.92 -39.65 -3.95
C MET A 324 -62.51 -39.38 -4.50
N ILE A 325 -61.96 -40.26 -5.33
CA ILE A 325 -60.67 -40.06 -6.02
C ILE A 325 -60.76 -38.83 -6.93
N GLN A 326 -61.84 -38.69 -7.70
CA GLN A 326 -62.04 -37.55 -8.61
C GLN A 326 -62.13 -36.23 -7.84
N GLN A 327 -62.93 -36.17 -6.77
CA GLN A 327 -63.05 -35.00 -5.92
C GLN A 327 -61.69 -34.60 -5.31
N LYS A 328 -60.97 -35.57 -4.73
CA LYS A 328 -59.64 -35.32 -4.14
C LYS A 328 -58.60 -34.92 -5.18
N ASN A 329 -58.67 -35.45 -6.39
CA ASN A 329 -57.78 -35.08 -7.48
C ASN A 329 -58.01 -33.63 -7.92
N GLU A 330 -59.26 -33.17 -7.99
CA GLU A 330 -59.58 -31.76 -8.26
C GLU A 330 -59.14 -30.85 -7.10
N ASP A 331 -59.30 -31.25 -5.84
CA ASP A 331 -58.75 -30.52 -4.68
C ASP A 331 -57.22 -30.35 -4.77
N VAL A 332 -56.50 -31.44 -5.07
CA VAL A 332 -55.04 -31.43 -5.26
C VAL A 332 -54.65 -30.48 -6.41
N LYS A 333 -55.42 -30.49 -7.51
CA LYS A 333 -55.16 -29.63 -8.67
C LYS A 333 -55.41 -28.15 -8.37
N GLN A 334 -56.49 -27.81 -7.67
CA GLN A 334 -56.76 -26.45 -7.20
C GLN A 334 -55.66 -25.97 -6.25
N LEU A 335 -55.32 -26.79 -5.24
CA LEU A 335 -54.28 -26.46 -4.27
C LEU A 335 -52.89 -26.31 -4.92
N ARG A 336 -52.59 -27.13 -5.94
CA ARG A 336 -51.37 -27.02 -6.75
C ARG A 336 -51.32 -25.73 -7.57
N ARG A 337 -52.46 -25.25 -8.08
CA ARG A 337 -52.54 -23.95 -8.77
C ARG A 337 -52.30 -22.81 -7.79
N SER A 338 -52.97 -22.83 -6.64
CA SER A 338 -52.78 -21.82 -5.58
C SER A 338 -51.34 -21.76 -5.08
N TYR A 339 -50.71 -22.93 -4.83
CA TYR A 339 -49.29 -23.01 -4.47
C TYR A 339 -48.38 -22.41 -5.54
N ARG A 340 -48.56 -22.80 -6.82
CA ARG A 340 -47.77 -22.28 -7.94
C ARG A 340 -47.93 -20.76 -8.09
N ASN A 341 -49.16 -20.25 -7.98
CA ASN A 341 -49.43 -18.82 -8.07
C ASN A 341 -48.77 -18.06 -6.92
N ALA A 342 -48.84 -18.56 -5.69
CA ALA A 342 -48.19 -17.95 -4.53
C ALA A 342 -46.66 -17.92 -4.67
N VAL A 343 -46.05 -19.02 -5.12
CA VAL A 343 -44.60 -19.10 -5.37
C VAL A 343 -44.19 -18.16 -6.50
N SER A 344 -44.92 -18.16 -7.61
CA SER A 344 -44.65 -17.28 -8.76
C SER A 344 -44.75 -15.80 -8.38
N ALA A 345 -45.80 -15.41 -7.65
CA ALA A 345 -45.99 -14.04 -7.17
C ALA A 345 -44.86 -13.62 -6.22
N SER A 346 -44.46 -14.49 -5.28
CA SER A 346 -43.35 -14.21 -4.35
C SER A 346 -42.01 -14.04 -5.08
N ASN A 347 -41.71 -14.91 -6.05
CA ASN A 347 -40.48 -14.82 -6.84
C ASN A 347 -40.47 -13.59 -7.74
N SER A 348 -41.61 -13.27 -8.38
CA SER A 348 -41.76 -12.07 -9.22
C SER A 348 -41.55 -10.79 -8.40
N ASN A 349 -42.18 -10.69 -7.23
CA ASN A 349 -42.03 -9.53 -6.35
C ASN A 349 -40.58 -9.32 -5.92
N LEU A 350 -39.88 -10.39 -5.51
CA LEU A 350 -38.48 -10.31 -5.14
C LEU A 350 -37.59 -9.94 -6.33
N ALA A 351 -37.85 -10.51 -7.51
CA ALA A 351 -37.09 -10.21 -8.72
C ALA A 351 -37.23 -8.73 -9.13
N VAL A 352 -38.43 -8.15 -9.06
CA VAL A 352 -38.65 -6.72 -9.34
C VAL A 352 -37.88 -5.85 -8.36
N LYS A 353 -37.93 -6.16 -7.06
CA LYS A 353 -37.16 -5.43 -6.03
C LYS A 353 -35.66 -5.56 -6.24
N GLN A 354 -35.18 -6.76 -6.52
CA GLN A 354 -33.77 -7.02 -6.81
C GLN A 354 -33.29 -6.22 -8.02
N ARG A 355 -34.05 -6.21 -9.13
CA ARG A 355 -33.71 -5.42 -10.32
C ARG A 355 -33.59 -3.93 -10.00
N LYS A 356 -34.52 -3.39 -9.19
CA LYS A 356 -34.45 -1.99 -8.75
C LYS A 356 -33.19 -1.72 -7.93
N LEU A 357 -32.93 -2.53 -6.89
CA LEU A 357 -31.74 -2.37 -6.04
C LEU A 357 -30.43 -2.51 -6.81
N VAL A 358 -30.36 -3.43 -7.78
CA VAL A 358 -29.19 -3.59 -8.67
C VAL A 358 -29.02 -2.37 -9.56
N LYS A 359 -30.11 -1.83 -10.12
CA LYS A 359 -30.06 -0.60 -10.92
C LYS A 359 -29.54 0.58 -10.09
N ASP A 360 -30.07 0.78 -8.89
CA ASP A 360 -29.68 1.87 -7.99
C ASP A 360 -28.20 1.73 -7.57
N LYS A 361 -27.76 0.51 -7.21
CA LYS A 361 -26.35 0.19 -6.97
C LYS A 361 -25.46 0.53 -8.17
N THR A 362 -25.86 0.10 -9.37
CA THR A 362 -25.06 0.28 -10.58
C THR A 362 -24.90 1.75 -10.93
N ILE A 363 -25.98 2.54 -10.80
CA ILE A 363 -25.93 4.00 -11.00
C ILE A 363 -25.00 4.64 -9.96
N ALA A 364 -25.13 4.28 -8.68
CA ALA A 364 -24.28 4.82 -7.63
C ALA A 364 -22.79 4.49 -7.85
N LEU A 365 -22.47 3.24 -8.21
CA LEU A 365 -21.10 2.81 -8.52
C LEU A 365 -20.54 3.54 -9.74
N ARG A 366 -21.32 3.69 -10.81
CA ARG A 366 -20.91 4.44 -12.01
C ARG A 366 -20.62 5.91 -11.69
N ASN A 367 -21.43 6.53 -10.84
CA ASN A 367 -21.18 7.91 -10.41
C ASN A 367 -19.89 8.06 -9.60
N LEU A 368 -19.55 7.06 -8.77
CA LEU A 368 -18.29 7.02 -8.04
C LEU A 368 -17.09 6.77 -8.96
N GLU A 369 -17.25 5.91 -9.97
CA GLU A 369 -16.25 5.66 -11.00
C GLU A 369 -15.95 6.92 -11.81
N ILE A 370 -16.97 7.65 -12.26
CA ILE A 370 -16.80 8.95 -12.94
C ILE A 370 -16.05 9.96 -12.04
N LYS A 371 -16.36 10.01 -10.75
CA LYS A 371 -15.64 10.87 -9.80
C LYS A 371 -14.18 10.47 -9.64
N ARG A 372 -13.89 9.16 -9.68
CA ARG A 372 -12.52 8.63 -9.64
C ARG A 372 -11.77 9.01 -10.90
N ASP A 373 -12.36 8.81 -12.08
CA ASP A 373 -11.76 9.19 -13.36
C ASP A 373 -11.46 10.70 -13.40
N GLN A 374 -12.38 11.53 -12.88
CA GLN A 374 -12.16 12.97 -12.77
C GLN A 374 -10.99 13.31 -11.84
N ALA A 375 -10.88 12.64 -10.69
CA ALA A 375 -9.76 12.81 -9.77
C ALA A 375 -8.44 12.36 -10.42
N ASP A 376 -8.45 11.25 -11.16
CA ASP A 376 -7.28 10.73 -11.87
C ASP A 376 -6.83 11.68 -12.98
N VAL A 377 -7.76 12.25 -13.77
CA VAL A 377 -7.43 13.25 -14.81
C VAL A 377 -6.87 14.53 -14.21
N GLN A 378 -7.45 15.02 -13.10
CA GLN A 378 -6.92 16.18 -12.39
C GLN A 378 -5.50 15.91 -11.89
N PHE A 379 -5.29 14.74 -11.28
CA PHE A 379 -3.98 14.34 -10.77
C PHE A 379 -2.95 14.07 -11.88
N LEU A 380 -3.36 13.63 -13.07
CA LEU A 380 -2.46 13.49 -14.21
C LEU A 380 -1.85 14.84 -14.63
N ASN A 381 -2.66 15.90 -14.69
CA ASN A 381 -2.16 17.25 -14.97
C ASN A 381 -1.22 17.74 -13.86
N GLU A 382 -1.57 17.49 -12.59
CA GLU A 382 -0.71 17.81 -11.46
C GLU A 382 0.59 16.99 -11.47
N LYS A 383 0.57 15.76 -11.97
CA LYS A 383 1.75 14.90 -12.06
C LYS A 383 2.79 15.44 -13.05
N ASP A 384 2.35 15.99 -14.18
CA ASP A 384 3.25 16.65 -15.12
C ASP A 384 3.87 17.90 -14.49
N TYR A 385 3.07 18.71 -13.79
CA TYR A 385 3.55 19.85 -13.02
C TYR A 385 4.53 19.44 -11.90
N ILE A 386 4.24 18.37 -11.15
CA ILE A 386 5.14 17.79 -10.13
C ILE A 386 6.46 17.36 -10.77
N LYS A 387 6.43 16.79 -11.98
CA LYS A 387 7.64 16.40 -12.70
C LYS A 387 8.49 17.63 -13.07
N GLU A 388 7.86 18.69 -13.56
CA GLU A 388 8.53 19.96 -13.84
C GLU A 388 9.14 20.58 -12.59
N ILE A 389 8.41 20.61 -11.46
CA ILE A 389 8.95 21.08 -10.18
C ILE A 389 10.16 20.23 -9.76
N LYS A 390 10.08 18.90 -9.88
CA LYS A 390 11.22 18.02 -9.54
C LYS A 390 12.44 18.32 -10.40
N GLN A 391 12.27 18.57 -11.70
CA GLN A 391 13.36 18.97 -12.57
C GLN A 391 13.93 20.34 -12.19
N MET A 392 13.06 21.29 -11.83
CA MET A 392 13.48 22.60 -11.33
C MET A 392 14.26 22.47 -10.01
N ASN A 393 13.81 21.64 -9.08
CA ASN A 393 14.52 21.35 -7.83
C ASN A 393 15.89 20.71 -8.10
N MET A 394 16.02 19.82 -9.09
CA MET A 394 17.33 19.29 -9.49
C MET A 394 18.27 20.39 -9.98
N LYS A 395 17.76 21.33 -10.79
CA LYS A 395 18.53 22.49 -11.25
C LYS A 395 18.95 23.38 -10.08
N LEU A 396 18.01 23.72 -9.18
CA LEU A 396 18.29 24.51 -7.99
C LEU A 396 19.34 23.85 -7.08
N ARG A 397 19.30 22.53 -6.91
CA ARG A 397 20.33 21.78 -6.17
C ARG A 397 21.69 21.80 -6.85
N TYR A 398 21.72 21.81 -8.19
CA TYR A 398 22.95 22.01 -8.94
C TYR A 398 23.50 23.43 -8.73
N ASP A 399 22.63 24.45 -8.78
CA ASP A 399 23.01 25.85 -8.56
C ASP A 399 23.58 26.05 -7.13
N ILE A 400 22.97 25.45 -6.10
CA ILE A 400 23.53 25.42 -4.74
C ILE A 400 24.95 24.85 -4.75
N ARG A 401 25.18 23.71 -5.40
CA ARG A 401 26.50 23.08 -5.43
C ARG A 401 27.55 23.97 -6.12
N VAL A 402 27.17 24.67 -7.19
CA VAL A 402 28.06 25.60 -7.88
C VAL A 402 28.44 26.75 -6.94
N ILE A 403 27.47 27.37 -6.28
CA ILE A 403 27.69 28.46 -5.32
C ILE A 403 28.54 27.97 -4.13
N GLU A 404 28.31 26.77 -3.62
CA GLU A 404 29.12 26.18 -2.53
C GLU A 404 30.57 25.95 -2.94
N ILE A 405 30.81 25.46 -4.15
CA ILE A 405 32.16 25.29 -4.68
C ILE A 405 32.83 26.66 -4.83
N GLU A 406 32.13 27.64 -5.40
CA GLU A 406 32.65 29.00 -5.56
C GLU A 406 33.00 29.64 -4.20
N ALA A 407 32.08 29.60 -3.24
CA ALA A 407 32.30 30.11 -1.89
C ALA A 407 33.46 29.39 -1.18
N ASN A 408 33.57 28.07 -1.33
CA ASN A 408 34.68 27.31 -0.76
C ASN A 408 36.02 27.68 -1.40
N THR A 409 36.07 27.84 -2.72
CA THR A 409 37.30 28.28 -3.42
C THR A 409 37.69 29.71 -3.01
N MET A 410 36.73 30.60 -2.84
CA MET A 410 36.96 31.97 -2.36
C MET A 410 37.50 31.94 -0.92
N ALA A 411 36.89 31.17 -0.03
CA ALA A 411 37.35 31.00 1.34
C ALA A 411 38.77 30.43 1.39
N LEU A 412 39.04 29.31 0.71
CA LEU A 412 40.36 28.67 0.71
C LEU A 412 41.44 29.45 -0.04
N SER A 413 41.08 30.44 -0.87
CA SER A 413 42.06 31.38 -1.42
C SER A 413 42.66 32.29 -0.33
N ASN A 414 41.97 32.46 0.79
CA ASN A 414 42.41 33.25 1.93
C ASN A 414 43.25 32.42 2.91
N GLN A 415 44.42 32.96 3.29
CA GLN A 415 45.35 32.30 4.20
C GLN A 415 44.77 32.10 5.61
N VAL A 416 43.96 33.04 6.11
CA VAL A 416 43.31 32.95 7.42
C VAL A 416 42.35 31.77 7.45
N TYR A 417 41.53 31.62 6.40
CA TYR A 417 40.62 30.49 6.24
C TYR A 417 41.35 29.15 6.12
N ARG A 418 42.44 29.07 5.33
CA ARG A 418 43.26 27.85 5.24
C ARG A 418 43.91 27.46 6.57
N MET A 419 44.36 28.43 7.34
CA MET A 419 45.00 28.14 8.63
C MET A 419 43.98 27.76 9.69
N ALA A 420 42.81 28.41 9.69
CA ALA A 420 41.69 28.00 10.53
C ALA A 420 41.18 26.60 10.17
N SER A 421 41.07 26.27 8.87
CA SER A 421 40.65 24.95 8.41
C SER A 421 41.64 23.85 8.80
N TYR A 422 42.94 24.14 8.78
CA TYR A 422 43.98 23.23 9.28
C TYR A 422 43.88 22.99 10.79
N ILE A 423 43.58 24.04 11.58
CA ILE A 423 43.43 23.93 13.03
C ILE A 423 42.18 23.13 13.41
N ASP A 424 41.07 23.39 12.71
CA ASP A 424 39.80 22.67 12.92
C ASP A 424 39.77 21.29 12.25
N ASN A 425 40.78 20.95 11.42
CA ASN A 425 40.89 19.71 10.65
C ASN A 425 39.70 19.46 9.72
N VAL A 426 39.32 20.49 8.96
CA VAL A 426 38.19 20.49 8.02
C VAL A 426 38.62 20.99 6.64
N ASP A 427 37.99 20.47 5.59
CA ASP A 427 38.30 20.84 4.19
C ASP A 427 37.27 21.83 3.60
N HIS A 428 36.16 22.07 4.31
CA HIS A 428 35.05 22.90 3.85
C HIS A 428 34.87 24.15 4.72
N TYR A 429 34.69 25.30 4.08
CA TYR A 429 34.63 26.59 4.78
C TYR A 429 33.49 26.70 5.81
N LYS A 430 32.34 26.05 5.56
CA LYS A 430 31.19 26.06 6.48
C LYS A 430 31.46 25.32 7.80
N GLU A 431 32.43 24.42 7.81
CA GLU A 431 32.76 23.61 8.99
C GLU A 431 33.81 24.29 9.89
N VAL A 432 34.42 25.37 9.40
CA VAL A 432 35.39 26.16 10.18
C VAL A 432 34.64 26.92 11.27
N LYS A 433 35.10 26.79 12.51
CA LYS A 433 34.48 27.50 13.64
C LYS A 433 34.77 28.98 13.52
N THR A 434 33.73 29.81 13.70
CA THR A 434 33.85 31.27 13.69
C THR A 434 34.83 31.79 14.75
N GLU A 435 34.90 31.13 15.91
CA GLU A 435 35.89 31.41 16.97
C GLU A 435 37.33 31.13 16.52
N THR A 436 37.58 29.98 15.89
CA THR A 436 38.91 29.65 15.35
C THR A 436 39.31 30.64 14.26
N LEU A 437 38.37 30.95 13.37
CA LEU A 437 38.59 31.88 12.26
C LEU A 437 38.96 33.29 12.75
N THR A 438 38.24 33.81 13.73
CA THR A 438 38.51 35.13 14.31
C THR A 438 39.83 35.16 15.08
N LEU A 439 40.14 34.12 15.86
CA LEU A 439 41.41 34.00 16.57
C LEU A 439 42.60 33.98 15.60
N VAL A 440 42.52 33.13 14.57
CA VAL A 440 43.57 33.01 13.55
C VAL A 440 43.72 34.33 12.79
N GLY A 441 42.62 34.98 12.44
CA GLY A 441 42.63 36.30 11.82
C GLY A 441 43.36 37.34 12.68
N LEU A 442 43.01 37.44 13.97
CA LEU A 442 43.63 38.37 14.90
C LEU A 442 45.13 38.12 15.06
N VAL A 443 45.53 36.86 15.25
CA VAL A 443 46.95 36.49 15.42
C VAL A 443 47.74 36.75 14.14
N TRP A 444 47.23 36.33 12.99
CA TRP A 444 47.88 36.50 11.69
C TRP A 444 48.04 37.98 11.35
N PHE A 445 46.95 38.73 11.32
CA PHE A 445 46.96 40.15 10.98
C PHE A 445 47.66 41.00 12.04
N GLY A 446 47.52 40.67 13.32
CA GLY A 446 48.26 41.31 14.40
C GLY A 446 49.77 41.13 14.27
N SER A 447 50.23 39.93 13.94
CA SER A 447 51.67 39.69 13.73
C SER A 447 52.24 40.50 12.55
N LEU A 448 51.50 40.58 11.44
CA LEU A 448 51.89 41.38 10.26
C LEU A 448 51.88 42.88 10.56
N ALA A 449 50.84 43.37 11.24
CA ALA A 449 50.72 44.76 11.64
C ALA A 449 51.84 45.18 12.61
N LEU A 450 52.21 44.32 13.55
CA LEU A 450 53.30 44.57 14.50
C LEU A 450 54.65 44.69 13.78
N ILE A 451 54.93 43.77 12.87
CA ILE A 451 56.16 43.79 12.06
C ILE A 451 56.20 45.08 11.22
N GLY A 452 55.10 45.41 10.52
CA GLY A 452 55.01 46.62 9.71
C GLY A 452 55.23 47.90 10.51
N SER A 453 54.64 47.98 11.71
CA SER A 453 54.73 49.12 12.62
C SER A 453 56.17 49.43 13.08
N ILE A 454 56.98 48.40 13.35
CA ILE A 454 58.31 48.53 13.97
C ILE A 454 59.45 48.54 12.93
N THR A 455 59.26 47.92 11.77
CA THR A 455 60.34 47.65 10.80
C THR A 455 61.09 48.91 10.36
N GLY A 456 60.39 50.00 10.02
CA GLY A 456 61.05 51.24 9.58
C GLY A 456 61.92 51.89 10.68
N ILE A 457 61.49 51.80 11.94
CA ILE A 457 62.24 52.25 13.11
C ILE A 457 63.46 51.37 13.35
N ALA A 458 63.28 50.05 13.34
CA ALA A 458 64.36 49.09 13.53
C ALA A 458 65.46 49.23 12.47
N LEU A 459 65.07 49.41 11.20
CA LEU A 459 66.00 49.65 10.09
C LEU A 459 66.73 51.00 10.23
N THR A 460 66.03 52.05 10.65
CA THR A 460 66.63 53.37 10.87
C THR A 460 67.64 53.33 12.02
N LEU A 461 67.29 52.72 13.15
CA LEU A 461 68.19 52.55 14.29
C LEU A 461 69.42 51.70 13.93
N SER A 462 69.21 50.59 13.21
CA SER A 462 70.30 49.72 12.73
C SER A 462 71.24 50.50 11.80
N GLY A 463 70.68 51.28 10.86
CA GLY A 463 71.45 52.14 9.98
C GLY A 463 72.25 53.21 10.74
N LEU A 464 71.67 53.85 11.75
CA LEU A 464 72.35 54.84 12.59
C LEU A 464 73.47 54.22 13.44
N HIS A 465 73.23 53.04 14.01
CA HIS A 465 74.22 52.29 14.77
C HIS A 465 75.43 51.94 13.88
N LEU A 466 75.19 51.41 12.68
CA LEU A 466 76.25 51.04 11.74
C LEU A 466 77.07 52.26 11.28
N ASN A 467 76.42 53.42 11.09
CA ASN A 467 77.11 54.69 10.80
C ASN A 467 78.00 55.16 11.97
N SER A 468 77.52 54.97 13.21
CA SER A 468 78.30 55.31 14.41
C SER A 468 79.53 54.42 14.55
N LEU A 469 79.39 53.12 14.26
CA LEU A 469 80.52 52.18 14.23
C LEU A 469 81.54 52.55 13.16
N ALA A 470 81.11 52.87 11.94
CA ALA A 470 81.98 53.33 10.86
C ALA A 470 82.78 54.58 11.30
N ARG A 471 82.11 55.62 11.81
CA ARG A 471 82.78 56.85 12.28
C ARG A 471 83.75 56.62 13.44
N LYS A 472 83.45 55.69 14.35
CA LYS A 472 84.35 55.34 15.47
C LYS A 472 85.59 54.60 14.96
N ARG A 473 85.45 53.75 13.95
CA ARG A 473 86.57 53.05 13.29
C ARG A 473 87.45 54.04 12.53
N ASP A 474 86.87 54.92 11.72
CA ASP A 474 87.61 55.97 10.99
C ASP A 474 88.42 56.88 11.93
N LYS A 475 87.82 57.27 13.08
CA LYS A 475 88.50 58.07 14.11
C LYS A 475 89.65 57.31 14.75
N LYS A 476 89.49 56.02 15.06
CA LYS A 476 90.59 55.20 15.59
C LYS A 476 91.72 55.11 14.57
N THR A 477 91.42 54.82 13.30
CA THR A 477 92.40 54.75 12.22
C THR A 477 93.21 56.05 12.10
N LYS A 478 92.55 57.22 12.10
CA LYS A 478 93.22 58.53 12.06
C LYS A 478 94.11 58.82 13.27
N VAL A 479 93.73 58.37 14.47
CA VAL A 479 94.54 58.55 15.70
C VAL A 479 95.78 57.66 15.68
N TYR A 480 95.71 56.44 15.14
CA TYR A 480 96.88 55.60 14.94
C TYR A 480 97.88 56.22 13.95
N PHE A 481 97.39 56.73 12.81
CA PHE A 481 98.25 57.41 11.83
C PHE A 481 98.93 58.68 12.38
N ASN A 482 98.25 59.42 13.27
CA ASN A 482 98.84 60.63 13.89
C ASN A 482 99.80 60.34 15.06
N ASN A 483 99.80 59.13 15.62
CA ASN A 483 100.73 58.73 16.69
C ASN A 483 101.95 57.94 16.16
N GLU A 484 101.92 57.50 14.90
CA GLU A 484 103.04 56.82 14.20
C GLU A 484 103.85 57.76 13.28
N ALA A 485 103.42 59.02 13.14
CA ALA A 485 104.16 60.12 12.51
C ALA A 485 104.78 61.02 13.58
#